data_AF-A0A932FVA5-F1
#
_entry.id   AF-A0A932FVA5-F1
#
_cell.length_a   1.000
_cell.length_b   1.000
_cell.length_c   1.000
_cell.angle_alpha   90.00
_cell.angle_beta   90.00
_cell.angle_gamma   90.00
#
_symmetry.space_group_name_H-M   'P 1'
#
loop_
_entity.id
_entity.type
_entity.pdbx_description
1 polymer ?
#
loop_
_entity_poly.entity_id
_entity_poly.type
_entity_poly.pdbx_seq_one_letter_code
_entity_poly.pdbx_strand_id
1 'polypeptide(L)'
;MREEIRLGNEALGRGDLSEASIHFQELLTKGGTALEERIARNRLKEIEQLQKGSEKEKAKEKSASPRPARSKGTKAKKEKDDEEVDESTKMLFRLKDPILVRIKRY
;
A
#
# COMPACT_ATOMS: atom_id res chain seq x y z
N MET A 1 10.09 18.75 15.02
CA MET A 1 10.08 18.14 13.68
C MET A 1 11.01 18.99 12.82
N ARG A 2 12.05 18.41 12.20
CA ARG A 2 13.03 19.17 11.40
C ARG A 2 12.42 19.85 10.16
N GLU A 3 12.98 20.99 9.78
CA GLU A 3 12.52 21.76 8.62
C GLU A 3 12.74 21.00 7.31
N GLU A 4 13.82 20.21 7.20
CA GLU A 4 14.15 19.46 5.99
C GLU A 4 13.08 18.39 5.65
N ILE A 5 12.42 17.80 6.66
CA ILE A 5 11.30 16.87 6.42
C ILE A 5 10.12 17.61 5.80
N ARG A 6 9.84 18.82 6.29
CA ARG A 6 8.72 19.62 5.81
C ARG A 6 8.96 20.08 4.37
N LEU A 7 10.15 20.59 4.08
CA LEU A 7 10.55 21.00 2.73
C LEU A 7 10.56 19.82 1.76
N GLY A 8 11.12 18.67 2.17
CA GLY A 8 11.10 17.46 1.34
C GLY A 8 9.68 16.96 1.03
N ASN A 9 8.77 16.99 2.01
CA ASN A 9 7.36 16.63 1.77
C ASN A 9 6.63 17.65 0.89
N GLU A 10 6.97 18.93 0.99
CA GLU A 10 6.41 19.97 0.12
C GLU A 10 6.86 19.80 -1.34
N ALA A 11 8.15 19.53 -1.57
CA ALA A 11 8.68 19.20 -2.89
C ALA A 11 8.04 17.92 -3.45
N LEU A 12 7.84 16.88 -2.62
CA LEU A 12 7.06 15.70 -3.01
C LEU A 12 5.63 16.05 -3.42
N GLY A 13 4.97 16.97 -2.69
CA GLY A 13 3.62 17.45 -3.01
C GLY A 13 3.54 18.22 -4.34
N ARG A 14 4.64 18.88 -4.74
CA ARG A 14 4.78 19.58 -6.03
C ARG A 14 5.14 18.65 -7.18
N GLY A 15 5.58 17.41 -6.89
CA GLY A 15 6.08 16.46 -7.89
C GLY A 15 7.56 16.64 -8.22
N ASP A 16 8.26 17.51 -7.49
CA ASP A 16 9.68 17.82 -7.69
C ASP A 16 10.55 16.79 -6.95
N LEU A 17 10.64 15.60 -7.55
CA LEU A 17 11.38 14.45 -7.00
C LEU A 17 12.86 14.74 -6.77
N SER A 18 13.48 15.58 -7.59
CA SER A 18 14.89 15.98 -7.46
C SER A 18 15.13 16.90 -6.28
N GLU A 19 14.23 17.85 -6.01
CA GLU A 19 14.37 18.77 -4.89
C GLU A 19 14.04 18.06 -3.56
N ALA A 20 13.03 17.18 -3.59
CA ALA A 20 12.69 16.34 -2.45
C ALA A 20 13.88 15.45 -2.02
N SER A 21 14.61 14.85 -2.96
CA SER A 21 15.74 13.97 -2.62
C SER A 21 16.88 14.74 -1.96
N ILE A 22 17.16 15.96 -2.40
CA ILE A 22 18.18 16.84 -1.80
C ILE A 22 17.83 17.12 -0.33
N HIS A 23 16.59 17.52 -0.04
CA HIS A 23 16.18 17.82 1.34
C HIS A 23 16.27 16.59 2.27
N PHE A 24 15.84 15.41 1.81
CA PHE A 24 15.95 14.19 2.61
C PHE A 24 17.41 13.72 2.77
N GLN A 25 18.25 13.93 1.75
CA GLN A 25 19.67 13.59 1.83
C GLN A 25 20.42 14.54 2.78
N GLU A 26 20.14 15.83 2.74
CA GLU A 26 20.66 16.79 3.71
C GLU A 26 20.28 16.42 5.14
N LEU A 27 19.06 15.93 5.38
CA LEU A 27 18.66 15.48 6.71
C LEU A 27 19.53 14.34 7.23
N LEU A 28 19.91 13.42 6.34
CA LEU A 28 20.82 12.31 6.67
C LEU A 28 22.26 12.80 6.91
N THR A 29 22.73 13.77 6.13
CA THR A 29 24.07 14.35 6.29
C THR A 29 24.20 15.18 7.57
N LYS A 30 23.19 16.00 7.87
CA LYS A 30 23.16 16.84 9.08
C LYS A 30 22.97 16.05 10.37
N GLY A 31 22.60 14.77 10.27
CA GLY A 31 22.31 13.88 11.40
C GLY A 31 21.03 14.28 12.13
N GLY A 32 20.11 13.34 12.30
CA GLY A 32 18.81 13.59 12.95
C GLY A 32 18.59 12.66 14.13
N THR A 33 17.39 12.69 14.68
CA THR A 33 16.94 11.57 15.52
C THR A 33 16.82 10.30 14.67
N ALA A 34 16.97 9.12 15.29
CA ALA A 34 16.85 7.84 14.57
C ALA A 34 15.52 7.69 13.82
N LEU A 35 14.44 8.31 14.33
CA LEU A 35 13.14 8.34 13.67
C LEU A 35 13.18 9.19 12.39
N GLU A 36 13.78 10.38 12.43
CA GLU A 36 13.88 11.28 11.28
C GLU A 36 14.74 10.68 10.18
N GLU A 37 15.85 10.03 10.52
CA GLU A 37 16.68 9.32 9.55
C GLU A 37 15.91 8.17 8.88
N ARG A 38 15.12 7.42 9.65
CA ARG A 38 14.27 6.36 9.09
C ARG A 38 13.23 6.92 8.12
N ILE A 39 12.63 8.08 8.46
CA ILE A 39 11.68 8.77 7.58
C ILE A 39 12.37 9.20 6.29
N ALA A 40 13.53 9.87 6.37
CA ALA A 40 14.27 10.32 5.18
C ALA A 40 14.69 9.16 4.27
N ARG A 41 15.21 8.06 4.84
CA ARG A 41 15.56 6.85 4.05
C ARG A 41 14.36 6.23 3.34
N ASN A 42 13.21 6.18 4.01
CA ASN A 42 11.98 5.66 3.39
C ASN A 42 11.52 6.57 2.25
N ARG A 43 11.54 7.89 2.44
CA ARG A 43 11.15 8.85 1.39
C ARG A 43 12.09 8.82 0.18
N LEU A 44 13.39 8.69 0.39
CA LEU A 44 14.34 8.52 -0.72
C LEU A 44 14.04 7.26 -1.54
N LYS A 45 13.69 6.13 -0.89
CA LYS A 45 13.27 4.91 -1.61
C LYS A 45 11.98 5.12 -2.39
N GLU A 46 11.00 5.82 -1.83
CA GLU A 46 9.76 6.16 -2.55
C GLU A 46 10.05 7.04 -3.77
N ILE A 47 10.93 8.03 -3.65
CA ILE A 47 11.37 8.88 -4.77
C ILE A 47 12.00 8.04 -5.88
N GLU A 48 12.93 7.14 -5.54
CA GLU A 48 13.54 6.24 -6.53
C GLU A 48 12.50 5.33 -7.22
N GLN A 49 11.51 4.85 -6.46
CA GLN A 49 10.43 4.02 -7.01
C GLN A 49 9.52 4.83 -7.93
N LEU A 50 9.22 6.08 -7.60
CA LEU A 50 8.44 6.98 -8.46
C LEU A 50 9.21 7.33 -9.73
N GLN A 51 10.51 7.58 -9.64
CA GLN A 51 11.37 7.80 -10.81
C GLN A 51 11.37 6.56 -11.73
N LYS A 52 11.62 5.36 -11.18
CA LYS A 52 11.57 4.10 -11.93
C LYS A 52 10.17 3.72 -12.44
N GLY A 53 9.14 4.08 -11.67
CA GLY A 53 7.74 3.84 -11.99
C GLY A 53 7.25 4.73 -13.12
N SER A 54 7.67 6.00 -13.15
CA SER A 54 7.35 6.94 -14.23
C SER A 54 7.90 6.49 -15.59
N GLU A 55 9.03 5.78 -15.64
CA GLU A 55 9.52 5.13 -16.87
C GLU A 55 8.61 3.97 -17.31
N LYS A 56 7.99 3.25 -16.38
CA LYS A 56 7.07 2.14 -16.67
C LYS A 56 5.63 2.60 -16.95
N GLU A 57 5.18 3.71 -16.37
CA GLU A 57 3.83 4.25 -16.58
C GLU A 57 3.71 5.09 -17.87
N LYS A 58 4.77 5.79 -18.30
CA LYS A 58 4.81 6.41 -19.64
C LYS A 58 4.66 5.38 -20.77
N ALA A 59 4.97 4.11 -20.53
CA ALA A 59 4.75 3.02 -21.48
C ALA A 59 3.31 2.48 -21.50
N LYS A 60 2.48 2.75 -20.47
CA LYS A 60 1.10 2.26 -20.37
C LYS A 60 0.02 3.28 -20.73
N GLU A 61 0.31 4.58 -20.72
CA GLU A 61 -0.66 5.61 -21.12
C GLU A 61 -0.99 5.65 -22.62
N LYS A 62 -0.20 4.99 -23.49
CA LYS A 62 -0.54 4.84 -24.92
C LYS A 62 -1.47 3.65 -25.22
N SER A 63 -1.91 2.87 -24.22
CA SER A 63 -2.69 1.65 -24.47
C SER A 63 -3.78 1.37 -23.43
N ALA A 64 -4.50 2.38 -22.95
CA ALA A 64 -5.59 2.15 -22.01
C ALA A 64 -6.88 2.87 -22.45
N SER A 65 -7.66 2.14 -23.24
CA SER A 65 -9.08 2.34 -23.52
C SER A 65 -9.90 2.68 -22.26
N PRO A 66 -11.03 3.40 -22.41
CA PRO A 66 -11.73 4.03 -21.30
C PRO A 66 -12.40 3.00 -20.37
N ARG A 67 -12.15 3.13 -19.06
CA ARG A 67 -12.88 2.36 -18.04
C ARG A 67 -14.28 2.94 -17.84
N PRO A 68 -15.34 2.13 -17.78
CA PRO A 68 -16.67 2.63 -17.49
C PRO A 68 -16.78 3.08 -16.03
N ALA A 69 -17.40 4.24 -15.83
CA ALA A 69 -17.70 4.83 -14.54
C ALA A 69 -18.73 3.96 -13.79
N ARG A 70 -18.33 3.36 -12.67
CA ARG A 70 -19.27 2.67 -11.78
C ARG A 70 -19.88 3.70 -10.82
N SER A 71 -21.08 4.14 -11.20
CA SER A 71 -21.94 5.07 -10.47
C SER A 71 -22.27 4.57 -9.06
N LYS A 72 -22.24 5.50 -8.10
CA LYS A 72 -22.85 5.34 -6.77
C LYS A 72 -24.36 5.20 -6.93
N GLY A 73 -24.94 4.15 -6.33
CA GLY A 73 -26.38 3.90 -6.29
C GLY A 73 -26.75 3.23 -4.96
N THR A 74 -27.76 3.78 -4.31
CA THR A 74 -28.20 3.58 -2.92
C THR A 74 -29.15 2.39 -2.72
N LYS A 75 -29.07 1.75 -1.54
CA LYS A 75 -30.18 1.31 -0.63
C LYS A 75 -31.32 0.41 -1.20
N ALA A 76 -31.43 -0.83 -0.70
CA ALA A 76 -32.61 -1.42 0.01
C ALA A 76 -32.75 -2.96 -0.09
N LYS A 77 -32.90 -3.59 1.10
CA LYS A 77 -33.69 -4.77 1.53
C LYS A 77 -34.14 -5.89 0.54
N LYS A 78 -33.81 -7.13 0.99
CA LYS A 78 -34.69 -8.28 1.30
C LYS A 78 -35.23 -9.13 0.14
N GLU A 79 -34.81 -10.39 0.05
CA GLU A 79 -35.69 -11.58 0.17
C GLU A 79 -34.88 -12.88 0.22
N LYS A 80 -35.42 -13.84 0.98
CA LYS A 80 -35.00 -15.25 1.00
C LYS A 80 -35.47 -15.91 -0.29
N ASP A 81 -34.75 -16.91 -0.78
CA ASP A 81 -35.32 -18.22 -1.08
C ASP A 81 -34.20 -19.24 -1.30
N ASP A 82 -34.50 -20.47 -0.88
CA ASP A 82 -33.63 -21.63 -0.73
C ASP A 82 -33.12 -22.16 -2.08
N GLU A 83 -31.81 -22.36 -2.20
CA GLU A 83 -31.22 -23.19 -3.25
C GLU A 83 -30.26 -24.19 -2.60
N GLU A 84 -30.56 -25.47 -2.81
CA GLU A 84 -29.88 -26.63 -2.24
C GLU A 84 -28.37 -26.57 -2.45
N VAL A 85 -27.63 -26.27 -1.37
CA VAL A 85 -26.19 -26.52 -1.33
C VAL A 85 -25.99 -28.00 -1.01
N ASP A 86 -25.71 -28.75 -2.07
CA ASP A 86 -25.22 -30.13 -2.11
C ASP A 86 -24.40 -30.49 -0.85
N GLU A 87 -24.86 -31.51 -0.11
CA GLU A 87 -24.32 -31.92 1.20
C GLU A 87 -22.81 -32.26 1.15
N SER A 88 -22.29 -32.54 -0.04
CA SER A 88 -20.87 -32.78 -0.32
C SER A 88 -19.98 -31.57 -0.02
N THR A 89 -20.47 -30.32 -0.17
CA THR A 89 -19.67 -29.11 0.07
C THR A 89 -19.66 -28.68 1.55
N LYS A 90 -20.69 -29.03 2.33
CA LYS A 90 -20.73 -28.73 3.77
C LYS A 90 -19.73 -29.58 4.57
N MET A 91 -19.45 -30.80 4.14
CA MET A 91 -18.51 -31.69 4.85
C MET A 91 -17.04 -31.29 4.64
N LEU A 92 -16.70 -30.60 3.54
CA LEU A 92 -15.32 -30.20 3.25
C LEU A 92 -14.85 -28.99 4.09
N PHE A 93 -15.79 -28.20 4.62
CA PHE A 93 -15.49 -27.04 5.46
C PHE A 93 -15.57 -27.30 6.98
N ARG A 94 -15.95 -28.52 7.39
CA ARG A 94 -16.08 -28.90 8.82
C ARG A 94 -14.85 -29.60 9.42
N LEU A 95 -13.74 -29.67 8.66
CA LEU A 95 -12.51 -30.39 9.04
C LEU A 95 -11.34 -29.49 9.44
N LYS A 96 -11.57 -28.20 9.70
CA LYS A 96 -10.54 -27.33 10.27
C LYS A 96 -11.04 -26.66 11.52
N ASP A 97 -11.00 -27.44 12.60
CA ASP A 97 -10.82 -26.96 13.97
C ASP A 97 -10.59 -28.19 14.87
N PRO A 98 -9.96 -28.04 16.05
CA PRO A 98 -8.67 -27.41 16.34
C PRO A 98 -7.82 -28.36 17.26
N ILE A 99 -6.84 -27.83 18.01
CA ILE A 99 -6.36 -28.32 19.34
C ILE A 99 -5.00 -29.06 19.39
N LEU A 100 -4.06 -28.42 20.13
CA LEU A 100 -2.90 -28.88 20.91
C LEU A 100 -2.09 -30.09 20.38
N VAL A 101 -0.75 -30.03 20.30
CA VAL A 101 0.09 -30.51 21.43
C VAL A 101 1.38 -29.69 21.60
N ARG A 102 1.52 -29.16 22.81
CA ARG A 102 2.74 -28.69 23.48
C ARG A 102 3.66 -29.88 23.77
N ILE A 103 4.86 -29.95 23.19
CA ILE A 103 5.91 -30.87 23.67
C ILE A 103 7.15 -30.07 24.09
N LYS A 104 7.33 -30.03 25.41
CA LYS A 104 8.51 -29.58 26.14
C LYS A 104 9.51 -30.74 26.09
N ARG A 105 10.72 -30.56 25.54
CA ARG A 105 11.80 -31.53 25.70
C ARG A 105 12.67 -31.11 26.90
N TYR A 106 12.88 -32.08 27.79
CA TYR A 106 13.93 -32.07 28.80
C TYR A 106 15.30 -32.18 28.14
#